data_AF-A0A0V0GMS0-F1
#
_entry.id   AF-A0A0V0GMS0-F1
#
_cell.length_a   1.000
_cell.length_b   1.000
_cell.length_c   1.000
_cell.angle_alpha   90.00
_cell.angle_beta   90.00
_cell.angle_gamma   90.00
#
_symmetry.space_group_name_H-M   'P 1'
#
loop_
_entity.id
_entity.type
_entity.pdbx_description
1 polymer ?
#
loop_
_entity_poly.entity_id
_entity_poly.type
_entity_poly.pdbx_seq_one_letter_code
_entity_poly.pdbx_strand_id
1 'polypeptide(L)'
;MNSGFIPQVYIWKGSHPYWRSGQWNGQIFIGVQGMYSVSSDGFNVVNDREGTVYLTGPGDFDFLTKFILDWKGNLVQSYWDVNETNWKIIWSAPNNDCEVYGTCGPFGSCNHLESPICSCLKGFEPKHREEWEKGLD
;
A
#
# COMPACT_ATOMS: atom_id res chain seq x y z
N MET A 1 0.56 27.59 -5.30
CA MET A 1 0.33 26.14 -5.23
C MET A 1 0.14 25.81 -3.76
N ASN A 2 -1.11 25.59 -3.31
CA ASN A 2 -1.33 25.18 -1.93
C ASN A 2 -0.69 23.80 -1.76
N SER A 3 0.35 23.72 -0.93
CA SER A 3 0.91 22.46 -0.44
C SER A 3 -0.11 21.81 0.50
N GLY A 4 -1.22 21.33 -0.07
CA GLY A 4 -2.26 20.61 0.64
C GLY A 4 -1.75 19.25 1.07
N PHE A 5 -2.02 18.87 2.31
CA PHE A 5 -1.78 17.54 2.83
C PHE A 5 -2.42 16.50 1.90
N ILE A 6 -1.60 15.63 1.29
CA ILE A 6 -2.08 14.51 0.45
C ILE A 6 -2.15 13.27 1.33
N PRO A 7 -3.36 12.75 1.64
CA PRO A 7 -3.52 11.65 2.60
C PRO A 7 -2.82 10.36 2.15
N GLN A 8 -2.31 9.62 3.14
CA GLN A 8 -1.69 8.31 3.01
C GLN A 8 -2.08 7.45 4.20
N VAL A 9 -2.30 6.17 3.96
CA VAL A 9 -2.53 5.17 5.01
C VAL A 9 -1.23 4.43 5.29
N TYR A 10 -0.96 4.19 6.56
CA TYR A 10 0.21 3.45 7.03
C TYR A 10 -0.21 2.30 7.93
N ILE A 11 0.49 1.18 7.79
CA ILE A 11 0.49 0.10 8.77
C ILE A 11 1.81 0.20 9.53
N TRP A 12 1.75 0.20 10.85
CA TRP A 12 2.91 0.33 11.72
C TRP A 12 3.19 -0.99 12.44
N LYS A 13 4.48 -1.33 12.56
CA LYS A 13 4.97 -2.42 13.40
C LYS A 13 5.83 -1.81 14.50
N GLY A 14 5.22 -1.58 15.66
CA GLY A 14 5.83 -0.78 16.73
C GLY A 14 6.04 0.66 16.25
N SER A 15 7.27 1.17 16.34
CA SER A 15 7.64 2.52 15.91
C SER A 15 8.05 2.64 14.44
N HIS A 16 8.04 1.54 13.68
CA HIS A 16 8.51 1.51 12.30
C HIS A 16 7.33 1.32 11.34
N PRO A 17 7.21 2.12 10.27
CA PRO A 17 6.27 1.84 9.21
C PRO A 17 6.57 0.48 8.58
N TYR A 18 5.54 -0.34 8.40
CA TYR A 18 5.66 -1.66 7.78
C TYR A 18 5.17 -1.66 6.32
N TRP A 19 4.14 -0.88 6.03
CA TRP A 19 3.58 -0.70 4.69
C TRP A 19 2.96 0.70 4.56
N ARG A 20 2.90 1.22 3.34
CA ARG A 20 2.14 2.45 3.01
C ARG A 20 1.25 2.25 1.78
N SER A 21 0.10 2.90 1.78
CA SER A 21 -0.80 2.92 0.62
C SER A 21 -0.30 3.79 -0.53
N GLY A 22 0.70 4.65 -0.28
CA GLY A 22 1.01 5.76 -1.17
C GLY A 22 -0.07 6.85 -1.13
N GLN A 23 0.21 7.95 -1.82
CA GLN A 23 -0.62 9.15 -1.86
C GLN A 23 -1.99 8.89 -2.51
N TRP A 24 -3.03 9.51 -1.97
CA TRP A 24 -4.33 9.62 -2.64
C TRP A 24 -4.23 10.54 -3.85
N ASN A 25 -4.54 10.04 -5.04
CA ASN A 25 -4.48 10.84 -6.28
C ASN A 25 -5.85 11.43 -6.70
N GLY A 26 -6.87 11.31 -5.86
CA GLY A 26 -8.26 11.69 -6.19
C GLY A 26 -9.14 10.52 -6.64
N GLN A 27 -8.55 9.37 -6.96
CA GLN A 27 -9.25 8.17 -7.41
C GLN A 27 -8.84 6.92 -6.63
N ILE A 28 -7.54 6.79 -6.36
CA ILE A 28 -6.94 5.61 -5.73
C ILE A 28 -5.79 6.03 -4.80
N PHE A 29 -5.42 5.12 -3.90
CA PHE A 29 -4.11 5.14 -3.25
C PHE A 29 -3.09 4.45 -4.17
N ILE A 30 -2.09 5.20 -4.63
CA ILE A 30 -1.19 4.77 -5.74
C ILE A 30 -0.32 3.54 -5.44
N GLY A 31 -0.20 3.14 -4.18
CA GLY A 31 0.55 1.97 -3.72
C GLY A 31 -0.34 0.77 -3.38
N VAL A 32 -1.66 0.86 -3.58
CA VAL A 32 -2.58 -0.29 -3.41
C VAL A 32 -2.80 -0.93 -4.77
N GLN A 33 -2.18 -2.09 -4.98
CA GLN A 33 -2.40 -2.86 -6.20
C GLN A 33 -3.85 -3.35 -6.26
N GLY A 34 -4.48 -3.21 -7.43
CA GLY A 34 -5.87 -3.64 -7.64
C GLY A 34 -6.93 -2.63 -7.19
N MET A 35 -6.53 -1.41 -6.79
CA MET A 35 -7.47 -0.29 -6.63
C MET A 35 -7.64 0.43 -7.98
N TYR A 36 -8.88 0.70 -8.37
CA TYR A 36 -9.23 1.23 -9.70
C TYR A 36 -9.87 2.61 -9.66
N SER A 37 -10.92 2.82 -8.86
CA SER A 37 -11.62 4.11 -8.77
C SER A 37 -12.54 4.18 -7.55
N VAL A 38 -12.95 5.40 -7.18
CA VAL A 38 -13.96 5.61 -6.14
C VAL A 38 -15.26 4.86 -6.46
N SER A 39 -15.71 4.87 -7.72
CA SER A 39 -16.95 4.19 -8.13
C SER A 39 -16.83 2.67 -8.17
N SER A 40 -15.63 2.14 -8.47
CA SER A 40 -15.41 0.69 -8.57
C SER A 40 -15.15 0.07 -7.20
N ASP A 41 -14.40 0.76 -6.34
CA ASP A 41 -13.94 0.24 -5.06
C ASP A 41 -14.77 0.75 -3.88
N GLY A 42 -15.60 1.80 -4.08
CA GLY A 42 -16.45 2.39 -3.06
C GLY A 42 -15.72 3.21 -1.99
N PHE A 43 -14.40 3.37 -2.10
CA PHE A 43 -13.60 4.17 -1.16
C PHE A 43 -13.40 5.58 -1.68
N ASN A 44 -13.62 6.56 -0.81
CA ASN A 44 -13.28 7.95 -1.06
C ASN A 44 -12.56 8.55 0.14
N VAL A 45 -11.59 9.42 -0.16
CA VAL A 45 -10.94 10.25 0.86
C VAL A 45 -11.66 11.58 0.89
N VAL A 46 -12.33 11.87 2.00
CA VAL A 46 -13.06 13.12 2.19
C VAL A 46 -12.29 14.01 3.16
N ASN A 47 -12.15 15.27 2.78
CA ASN A 47 -11.59 16.32 3.60
C ASN A 47 -12.72 17.31 3.92
N ASP A 48 -13.06 17.43 5.20
CA ASP A 48 -14.16 18.30 5.66
C ASP A 48 -13.84 19.80 5.57
N ARG A 49 -12.59 20.15 5.23
CA ARG A 49 -12.02 21.51 5.21
C ARG A 49 -11.94 22.19 6.59
N GLU A 50 -12.34 21.48 7.64
CA GLU A 50 -12.23 21.86 9.04
C GLU A 50 -11.01 21.19 9.72
N GLY A 51 -10.33 20.31 8.99
CA GLY A 51 -9.06 19.68 9.38
C GLY A 51 -9.14 18.16 9.55
N THR A 52 -10.33 17.58 9.39
CA THR A 52 -10.50 16.12 9.43
C THR A 52 -10.40 15.54 8.04
N VAL A 53 -9.61 14.48 7.93
CA VAL A 53 -9.59 13.61 6.76
C VAL A 53 -10.13 12.25 7.19
N TYR A 54 -11.11 11.73 6.47
CA TYR A 54 -11.67 10.41 6.72
C TYR A 54 -11.81 9.63 5.42
N LEU A 55 -11.73 8.30 5.56
CA LEU A 55 -11.95 7.35 4.48
C LEU A 55 -13.40 6.86 4.57
N THR A 56 -14.14 6.93 3.47
CA THR A 56 -15.48 6.33 3.40
C THR A 56 -15.36 4.81 3.28
N GLY A 57 -16.34 4.10 3.82
CA GLY A 57 -16.48 2.67 3.60
C GLY A 57 -17.00 2.35 2.20
N PRO A 58 -16.84 1.11 1.74
CA PRO A 58 -17.30 0.71 0.42
C PRO A 58 -18.83 0.67 0.40
N GLY A 59 -19.44 1.71 -0.14
CA GLY A 59 -20.90 1.92 -0.07
C GLY A 59 -21.70 1.08 -1.07
N ASP A 60 -21.09 0.68 -2.19
CA ASP A 60 -21.81 0.19 -3.38
C ASP A 60 -21.47 -1.27 -3.75
N PHE A 61 -20.90 -2.06 -2.83
CA PHE A 61 -20.69 -3.49 -3.09
C PHE A 61 -21.94 -4.32 -2.76
N ASP A 62 -22.34 -5.17 -3.71
CA ASP A 62 -23.42 -6.17 -3.53
C ASP A 62 -23.02 -7.35 -2.62
N PHE A 63 -21.81 -7.32 -2.05
CA PHE A 63 -21.27 -8.36 -1.19
C PHE A 63 -20.73 -7.78 0.13
N LEU A 64 -20.82 -8.57 1.19
CA LEU A 64 -20.22 -8.23 2.47
C LEU A 64 -18.70 -8.27 2.34
N THR A 65 -18.04 -7.15 2.63
CA THR A 65 -16.57 -7.04 2.66
C THR A 65 -16.06 -6.61 4.03
N LYS A 66 -14.83 -7.00 4.36
CA LYS A 66 -14.13 -6.56 5.57
C LYS A 66 -12.65 -6.38 5.32
N PHE A 67 -12.05 -5.51 6.13
CA PHE A 67 -10.61 -5.36 6.27
C PHE A 67 -10.18 -5.92 7.62
N ILE A 68 -9.12 -6.73 7.63
CA ILE A 68 -8.51 -7.26 8.84
C ILE A 68 -7.02 -6.96 8.79
N LEU A 69 -6.48 -6.43 9.88
CA LEU A 69 -5.04 -6.49 10.14
C LEU A 69 -4.76 -7.81 10.86
N ASP A 70 -4.07 -8.73 10.18
CA ASP A 70 -3.76 -10.03 10.76
C ASP A 70 -2.61 -9.94 11.81
N TRP A 71 -2.37 -11.05 12.52
CA TRP A 71 -1.34 -11.10 13.56
C TRP A 71 0.10 -10.96 13.04
N LYS A 72 0.33 -11.12 11.73
CA LYS A 72 1.63 -10.89 11.09
C LYS A 72 1.82 -9.42 10.69
N GLY A 73 0.75 -8.63 10.73
CA GLY A 73 0.73 -7.23 10.33
C GLY A 73 0.32 -7.00 8.88
N ASN A 74 -0.27 -8.00 8.22
CA ASN A 74 -0.79 -7.83 6.86
C ASN A 74 -2.21 -7.26 6.92
N LEU A 75 -2.49 -6.25 6.11
CA LEU A 75 -3.85 -5.79 5.84
C LEU A 75 -4.47 -6.69 4.78
N VAL A 76 -5.61 -7.29 5.08
CA VAL A 76 -6.31 -8.21 4.19
C VAL A 76 -7.72 -7.70 3.95
N GLN A 77 -8.08 -7.44 2.69
CA GLN A 77 -9.46 -7.27 2.28
C GLN A 77 -10.04 -8.64 1.88
N SER A 78 -11.22 -8.95 2.41
CA SER A 78 -11.95 -10.16 2.04
C SER A 78 -13.42 -9.86 1.75
N TYR A 79 -14.06 -10.73 0.97
CA TYR A 79 -15.51 -10.76 0.78
C TYR A 79 -16.09 -12.09 1.25
N TRP A 80 -17.36 -12.07 1.62
CA TRP A 80 -18.11 -13.27 1.94
C TRP A 80 -18.67 -13.90 0.67
N ASP A 81 -18.19 -15.09 0.33
CA ASP A 81 -18.75 -15.90 -0.74
C ASP A 81 -19.95 -16.68 -0.21
N VAL A 82 -21.15 -16.36 -0.71
CA VAL A 82 -22.41 -16.98 -0.27
C VAL A 82 -22.52 -18.43 -0.75
N ASN A 83 -21.93 -18.78 -1.90
CA ASN A 83 -22.00 -20.13 -2.45
C ASN A 83 -21.10 -21.09 -1.67
N GLU A 84 -19.88 -20.64 -1.36
CA GLU A 84 -18.92 -21.44 -0.59
C GLU A 84 -19.04 -21.26 0.92
N THR A 85 -19.86 -20.31 1.39
CA THR A 85 -20.08 -20.00 2.81
C THR A 85 -18.77 -19.71 3.55
N ASN A 86 -17.85 -18.98 2.89
CA ASN A 86 -16.52 -18.69 3.43
C ASN A 86 -16.05 -17.28 3.05
N TRP A 87 -14.99 -16.81 3.72
CA TRP A 87 -14.32 -15.56 3.36
C TRP A 87 -13.27 -15.83 2.28
N LYS A 88 -13.34 -15.09 1.18
CA LYS A 88 -12.36 -15.09 0.09
C LYS A 88 -11.55 -13.81 0.11
N ILE A 89 -10.26 -13.92 -0.15
CA ILE A 89 -9.34 -12.76 -0.16
C ILE A 89 -9.51 -12.01 -1.49
N ILE A 90 -9.69 -10.69 -1.43
CA ILE A 90 -9.65 -9.80 -2.60
C ILE A 90 -8.21 -9.40 -2.84
N TRP A 91 -7.57 -8.84 -1.82
CA TRP A 91 -6.16 -8.47 -1.83
C TRP A 91 -5.62 -8.47 -0.40
N SER A 92 -4.30 -8.46 -0.31
CA SER A 92 -3.56 -8.29 0.93
C SER A 92 -2.36 -7.42 0.70
N ALA A 93 -1.91 -6.70 1.72
CA ALA A 93 -0.65 -5.98 1.70
C ALA A 93 0.12 -6.14 3.02
N PRO A 94 1.45 -6.27 2.98
CA PRO A 94 2.26 -6.42 1.77
C PRO A 94 2.03 -7.78 1.07
N ASN A 95 2.06 -7.82 -0.26
CA ASN A 95 1.93 -9.07 -1.06
C ASN A 95 3.26 -9.53 -1.69
N ASN A 96 4.28 -8.69 -1.68
CA ASN A 96 5.63 -8.97 -2.17
C ASN A 96 6.66 -8.13 -1.40
N ASP A 97 7.95 -8.45 -1.57
CA ASP A 97 9.03 -7.82 -0.82
C ASP A 97 9.15 -6.31 -1.06
N CYS A 98 8.75 -5.81 -2.23
CA CYS A 98 8.79 -4.37 -2.55
C CYS A 98 7.70 -3.55 -1.85
N GLU A 99 6.66 -4.19 -1.33
CA GLU A 99 5.60 -3.50 -0.59
C GLU A 99 5.98 -3.28 0.88
N VAL A 100 7.00 -3.98 1.39
CA VAL A 100 7.55 -3.71 2.71
C VAL A 100 8.21 -2.33 2.70
N TYR A 101 7.87 -1.50 3.68
CA TYR A 101 8.32 -0.12 3.70
C TYR A 101 9.84 -0.05 3.89
N GLY A 102 10.52 0.60 2.94
CA GLY A 102 11.97 0.81 3.00
C GLY A 102 12.81 -0.37 2.54
N THR A 103 12.25 -1.32 1.77
CA THR A 103 13.00 -2.46 1.21
C THR A 103 14.23 -2.04 0.41
N CYS A 104 14.14 -0.98 -0.40
CA CYS A 104 15.30 -0.38 -1.06
C CYS A 104 15.66 0.94 -0.41
N GLY A 105 16.96 1.23 -0.35
CA GLY A 105 17.48 2.48 0.20
C GLY A 105 16.99 3.74 -0.55
N PRO A 106 17.29 4.94 0.00
CA PRO A 106 16.98 6.20 -0.67
C PRO A 106 17.52 6.25 -2.09
N PHE A 107 16.70 6.74 -3.03
CA PHE A 107 17.00 6.77 -4.47
C PHE A 107 17.16 5.38 -5.12
N GLY A 108 16.72 4.32 -4.44
CA GLY A 108 16.51 2.99 -5.01
C GLY A 108 15.08 2.79 -5.53
N SER A 109 14.94 1.89 -6.50
CA SER A 109 13.67 1.36 -7.00
C SER A 109 13.62 -0.13 -6.77
N CYS A 110 12.44 -0.64 -6.38
CA CYS A 110 12.22 -2.06 -6.14
C CYS A 110 11.47 -2.71 -7.30
N ASN A 111 11.99 -3.83 -7.79
CA ASN A 111 11.34 -4.72 -8.73
C ASN A 111 11.43 -6.17 -8.21
N HIS A 112 10.31 -6.70 -7.71
CA HIS A 112 10.24 -8.04 -7.13
C HIS A 112 10.45 -9.17 -8.15
N LEU A 113 10.51 -8.86 -9.45
CA LEU A 113 10.79 -9.81 -10.53
C LEU A 113 12.27 -9.88 -10.90
N GLU A 114 13.11 -9.00 -10.35
CA GLU A 114 14.54 -8.92 -10.65
C GLU A 114 15.41 -9.49 -9.52
N SER A 115 16.68 -9.79 -9.84
CA SER A 115 17.69 -10.17 -8.86
C SER A 115 18.99 -9.43 -9.19
N PRO A 116 19.45 -8.48 -8.35
CA PRO A 116 18.82 -8.05 -7.09
C PRO A 116 17.48 -7.32 -7.31
N ILE A 117 16.59 -7.36 -6.30
CA ILE A 117 15.28 -6.69 -6.37
C ILE A 117 15.40 -5.16 -6.33
N CYS A 118 16.51 -4.63 -5.83
CA CYS A 118 16.77 -3.20 -5.76
C CYS A 118 17.69 -2.77 -6.89
N SER A 119 17.38 -1.62 -7.50
CA SER A 119 18.22 -0.92 -8.48
C SER A 119 18.31 0.56 -8.14
N CYS A 120 19.47 1.19 -8.37
CA CYS A 120 19.60 2.64 -8.25
C CYS A 120 18.77 3.32 -9.36
N LEU A 121 18.08 4.40 -9.01
CA LEU A 121 17.46 5.27 -10.00
C LEU A 121 18.51 5.80 -10.98
N LYS A 122 18.09 6.09 -12.21
CA LYS A 122 19.00 6.61 -13.24
C LYS A 122 19.74 7.86 -12.75
N GLY A 123 21.07 7.80 -12.78
CA GLY A 123 21.95 8.88 -12.31
C GLY A 123 22.44 8.74 -10.86
N PHE A 124 22.01 7.69 -10.15
CA PHE A 124 22.47 7.33 -8.81
C PHE A 124 23.35 6.08 -8.86
N GLU A 125 24.22 5.95 -7.86
CA GLU A 125 25.05 4.77 -7.63
C GLU A 125 24.94 4.32 -6.16
N PRO A 126 25.21 3.04 -5.86
CA PRO A 126 25.15 2.55 -4.49
C PRO A 126 26.15 3.31 -3.62
N LYS A 127 25.66 3.79 -2.47
CA LYS A 127 26.51 4.49 -1.49
C LYS A 127 27.56 3.54 -0.91
N HIS A 128 27.17 2.29 -0.66
CA HIS A 128 28.03 1.24 -0.13
C HIS A 128 28.04 0.04 -1.07
N ARG A 129 28.96 0.06 -2.05
CA ARG A 129 29.04 -0.96 -3.11
C ARG A 129 29.13 -2.40 -2.56
N GLU A 130 29.86 -2.60 -1.47
CA GLU A 130 30.02 -3.92 -0.84
C GLU A 130 28.74 -4.43 -0.14
N GLU A 131 27.89 -3.53 0.36
CA GLU A 131 26.59 -3.88 0.96
C GLU A 131 25.58 -4.19 -0.14
N TRP A 132 25.59 -3.41 -1.21
CA TRP A 132 24.79 -3.62 -2.42
C TRP A 132 25.06 -4.98 -3.08
N GLU A 133 26.33 -5.36 -3.23
CA GLU A 133 26.73 -6.68 -3.77
C GLU A 133 26.25 -7.84 -2.89
N LYS A 134 25.94 -7.59 -1.61
CA LYS A 134 25.38 -8.56 -0.67
C LYS A 134 23.87 -8.48 -0.54
N GLY A 135 23.20 -7.55 -1.24
CA GLY A 135 21.76 -7.32 -1.17
C GLY A 135 21.29 -6.71 0.15
N LEU A 136 22.15 -5.93 0.82
CA LEU A 136 21.87 -5.29 2.11
C LEU A 136 21.47 -3.81 1.98
N ASP A 137 21.59 -3.23 0.79
CA ASP A 137 21.28 -1.84 0.44
C ASP A 137 20.52 -1.82 -0.91
#